data_AF-A0A539DP67-F1
#
_entry.id   AF-A0A539DP67-F1
#
_cell.length_a   1.000
_cell.length_b   1.000
_cell.length_c   1.000
_cell.angle_alpha   90.00
_cell.angle_beta   90.00
_cell.angle_gamma   90.00
#
_symmetry.space_group_name_H-M   'P 1'
#
loop_
_entity.id
_entity.type
_entity.pdbx_description
1 polymer ?
#
loop_
_entity_poly.entity_id
_entity_poly.type
_entity_poly.pdbx_seq_one_letter_code
_entity_poly.pdbx_strand_id
1 'polypeptide(L)' 'MKELGYGKQYRYAHDEPEGYAAGEDYFPVELPAKRYYYPVERGLELKIAAKLAHLRELDKK' A
#
# COMPACT_ATOMS: atom_id res chain seq x y z
N MET A 1 16.50 -1.99 19.87
CA MET A 1 15.41 -1.90 18.86
C MET A 1 15.80 -2.51 17.52
N LYS A 2 16.89 -2.09 16.85
CA LYS A 2 17.39 -2.73 15.60
C LYS A 2 17.76 -4.22 15.72
N GLU A 3 18.16 -4.65 16.92
CA GLU A 3 18.56 -6.05 17.20
C GLU A 3 17.38 -7.00 17.41
N LEU A 4 16.16 -6.48 17.64
CA LEU A 4 14.94 -7.26 17.83
C LEU A 4 14.24 -7.64 16.51
N GLY A 5 14.90 -7.44 15.36
CA GLY A 5 14.33 -7.74 14.04
C GLY A 5 13.32 -6.72 13.51
N TYR A 6 12.85 -5.79 14.34
CA TYR A 6 12.01 -4.67 13.91
C TYR A 6 12.76 -3.77 12.92
N GLY A 7 12.33 -3.81 11.64
CA GLY A 7 12.81 -2.93 10.57
C GLY A 7 13.83 -3.53 9.60
N LYS A 8 14.23 -4.81 9.73
CA LYS A 8 15.16 -5.45 8.78
C LYS A 8 14.57 -5.71 7.39
N GLN A 9 13.26 -5.59 7.23
CA GLN A 9 12.53 -5.79 5.97
C GLN A 9 11.78 -4.54 5.52
N TYR A 10 12.09 -3.37 6.09
CA TYR A 10 11.44 -2.14 5.64
C TYR A 10 11.82 -1.85 4.18
N ARG A 11 10.83 -1.90 3.29
CA ARG A 11 10.99 -1.56 1.88
C ARG A 11 10.75 -0.07 1.70
N TYR A 12 11.79 0.61 1.24
CA TYR A 12 11.69 2.03 0.94
C TYR A 12 11.03 2.22 -0.42
N ALA A 13 9.74 2.56 -0.42
CA ALA A 13 8.90 2.60 -1.62
C ALA A 13 9.46 3.47 -2.76
N HIS A 14 10.24 4.52 -2.46
CA HIS A 14 10.80 5.39 -3.49
C HIS A 14 11.89 4.74 -4.35
N ASP A 15 12.53 3.67 -3.86
CA ASP A 15 13.54 2.91 -4.61
C ASP A 15 12.92 1.74 -5.39
N GLU A 16 11.63 1.45 -5.14
CA GLU A 16 10.90 0.37 -5.79
C GLU A 16 10.30 0.83 -7.14
N PRO A 17 10.03 -0.10 -8.07
CA PRO A 17 9.31 0.20 -9.30
C PRO A 17 8.02 0.99 -9.04
N GLU A 18 7.75 1.98 -9.88
CA GLU A 18 6.61 2.90 -9.76
C GLU A 18 6.57 3.74 -8.47
N GLY A 19 7.63 3.72 -7.66
CA GLY A 19 7.65 4.38 -6.36
C GLY A 19 6.67 3.75 -5.36
N TYR A 20 6.41 2.44 -5.50
CA TYR A 20 5.43 1.71 -4.70
C TYR A 20 5.97 0.33 -4.30
N ALA A 21 5.99 0.05 -3.00
CA ALA A 21 6.38 -1.26 -2.47
C ALA A 21 5.20 -2.25 -2.57
N ALA A 22 4.97 -2.77 -3.78
CA ALA A 22 3.88 -3.71 -4.05
C ALA A 22 3.95 -4.94 -3.14
N GLY A 23 2.80 -5.33 -2.56
CA GLY A 23 2.67 -6.47 -1.64
C GLY A 23 3.09 -6.21 -0.20
N GLU A 24 3.51 -4.98 0.15
CA GLU A 24 3.78 -4.59 1.54
C GLU A 24 2.47 -4.43 2.33
N ASP A 25 2.46 -4.91 3.58
CA ASP A 25 1.34 -4.71 4.50
C ASP A 25 1.71 -3.67 5.56
N TYR A 26 0.97 -2.57 5.55
CA TYR A 26 1.20 -1.43 6.45
C TYR A 26 0.35 -1.51 7.73
N PHE A 27 -0.53 -2.52 7.86
CA PHE A 27 -1.28 -2.73 9.08
C PHE A 27 -0.45 -3.45 10.15
N PRO A 28 -0.73 -3.21 11.45
CA PRO A 28 -0.22 -4.07 12.51
C PRO A 28 -0.64 -5.51 12.28
N VAL A 29 0.22 -6.48 12.59
CA VAL A 29 -0.04 -7.92 12.42
C VAL A 29 -1.32 -8.37 13.15
N GLU A 30 -1.65 -7.72 14.27
CA GLU A 30 -2.85 -8.00 15.06
C GLU A 30 -4.14 -7.45 14.45
N LEU A 31 -4.05 -6.56 13.45
CA LEU A 31 -5.20 -5.96 12.82
C LEU A 31 -5.47 -6.61 11.45
N PRO A 32 -6.67 -7.18 11.23
CA PRO A 32 -7.01 -7.68 9.91
C PRO A 32 -7.06 -6.55 8.89
N ALA A 33 -6.65 -6.84 7.66
CA ALA A 33 -6.72 -5.91 6.55
C ALA A 33 -8.12 -5.30 6.44
N LYS A 34 -8.20 -3.97 6.54
CA LYS A 34 -9.47 -3.24 6.49
C LYS A 34 -9.37 -2.06 5.56
N ARG A 35 -10.41 -1.86 4.74
CA ARG A 35 -10.52 -0.70 3.87
C ARG A 35 -11.43 0.34 4.51
N TYR A 36 -10.91 1.55 4.66
CA TYR A 36 -11.68 2.68 5.21
C TYR A 36 -12.13 3.66 4.14
N TYR A 37 -11.37 3.77 3.05
CA TYR A 37 -11.62 4.74 2.00
C TYR A 37 -12.20 4.07 0.75
N TYR A 38 -13.35 4.58 0.32
CA TYR A 38 -14.10 4.14 -0.85
C TYR A 38 -14.39 5.36 -1.72
N PRO A 39 -13.56 5.66 -2.74
CA PRO A 39 -13.75 6.82 -3.59
C PRO A 39 -15.09 6.72 -4.35
N VAL A 40 -15.76 7.86 -4.52
CA VAL A 40 -16.98 8.00 -5.32
C VAL A 40 -16.67 8.42 -6.75
N GLU A 41 -17.63 8.25 -7.65
CA GLU A 41 -17.48 8.57 -9.08
C GLU A 41 -17.68 10.07 -9.38
N ARG A 42 -16.99 10.94 -8.65
CA ARG A 42 -17.10 12.39 -8.82
C ARG A 42 -15.75 13.10 -8.72
N GLY A 43 -15.53 14.07 -9.60
CA GLY A 43 -14.38 14.97 -9.53
C GLY A 43 -13.04 14.23 -9.53
N LEU A 44 -12.14 14.62 -8.62
CA LEU A 44 -10.79 14.05 -8.52
C LEU A 44 -10.79 12.60 -8.04
N GLU A 45 -11.85 12.15 -7.35
CA GLU A 45 -11.92 10.79 -6.83
C GLU A 45 -11.98 9.74 -7.94
N LEU A 46 -12.40 10.09 -9.15
CA LEU A 46 -12.28 9.24 -10.33
C LEU A 46 -10.83 8.84 -10.61
N LYS A 47 -9.90 9.83 -10.59
CA LYS A 47 -8.47 9.58 -10.81
C LYS A 47 -7.85 8.84 -9.63
N ILE A 48 -8.28 9.14 -8.40
CA ILE A 48 -7.83 8.46 -7.20
C ILE A 48 -8.26 6.98 -7.23
N ALA A 49 -9.52 6.70 -7.60
CA ALA A 49 -10.05 5.35 -7.75
C ALA A 49 -9.25 4.54 -8.78
N ALA A 50 -8.95 5.14 -9.94
CA ALA A 50 -8.13 4.52 -10.97
C ALA A 50 -6.71 4.20 -10.46
N LYS A 51 -6.06 5.16 -9.78
CA LYS A 51 -4.73 4.93 -9.18
C LYS A 51 -4.78 3.82 -8.14
N LEU A 52 -5.75 3.83 -7.23
CA LEU A 52 -5.90 2.80 -6.21
C LEU A 52 -6.20 1.42 -6.83
N ALA A 53 -6.89 1.35 -7.96
CA ALA A 53 -7.10 0.10 -8.69
C ALA A 53 -5.79 -0.44 -9.27
N HIS A 54 -4.98 0.42 -9.90
CA HIS A 54 -3.66 0.06 -10.43
C HIS A 54 -2.74 -0.49 -9.33
N LEU A 55 -2.62 0.21 -8.20
CA LEU A 55 -1.79 -0.24 -7.08
C LEU A 55 -2.21 -1.62 -6.55
N ARG A 56 -3.51 -1.90 -6.47
CA ARG A 56 -4.03 -3.23 -6.08
C ARG A 56 -3.71 -4.33 -7.10
N GLU A 57 -3.57 -4.00 -8.38
CA GLU A 57 -3.12 -4.98 -9.36
C GLU A 57 -1.61 -5.24 -9.24
N LEU A 58 -0.82 -4.24 -8.83
CA LEU A 58 0.58 -4.46 -8.49
C LEU A 58 0.73 -5.37 -7.27
N ASP A 59 -0.11 -5.20 -6.25
CA ASP A 59 -0.09 -6.03 -5.03
C ASP A 59 -0.45 -7.52 -5.28
N LYS A 60 -1.10 -7.83 -6.41
CA LYS A 60 -1.51 -9.20 -6.77
C LYS A 60 -0.47 -9.98 -7.57
N LYS A 61 0.52 -9.30 -8.13
CA LYS A 61 1.58 -9.92 -8.96
C LYS A 61 2.64 -10.57 -8.08
#